data_AF-A0A954INI2-F1
#
_entry.id   AF-A0A954INI2-F1
#
_cell.length_a   1.000
_cell.length_b   1.000
_cell.length_c   1.000
_cell.angle_alpha   90.00
_cell.angle_beta   90.00
_cell.angle_gamma   90.00
#
_symmetry.space_group_name_H-M   'P 1'
#
loop_
_entity.id
_entity.type
_entity.pdbx_description
1 polymer ?
#
loop_
_entity_poly.entity_id
_entity_poly.type
_entity_poly.pdbx_seq_one_letter_code
_entity_poly.pdbx_strand_id
1 'polypeptide(L)'
;MQDPRLQLRSPALAAILALLLPGAGHWYQGRRFKAVLFSVCILLTYFTGLVLGAGQPVYSATIVTPPTDLLHDSAQQERGGARTRLRYGYAAQFLVGVPSFPAILQSIRIKQDPGSVTFLEEPIQSEFIGTIVPVNEFGNEDASASAPVRGTIELNPIQSGGSHEVTGVLTGTMEDGTSVTLDLSGSLSLGRKVFGSPWRDVRGLHVTDPQDPEFGGKLCGSIERSFVDWFQAPRDDAELNRLHGEYGNTYDVA
;
A
#
# COMPACT_ATOMS: atom_id res chain seq x y z
N MET A 1 49.22 12.67 18.33
CA MET A 1 49.33 12.22 19.74
C MET A 1 47.95 12.31 20.36
N GLN A 2 47.36 11.17 20.76
CA GLN A 2 46.08 11.14 21.49
C GLN A 2 46.37 11.37 22.97
N ASP A 3 45.63 12.29 23.61
CA ASP A 3 45.74 12.57 25.03
C ASP A 3 45.31 11.32 25.84
N PRO A 4 46.20 10.70 26.65
CA PRO A 4 45.93 9.44 27.35
C PRO A 4 44.80 9.52 28.39
N ARG A 5 44.29 10.72 28.70
CA ARG A 5 43.16 10.93 29.63
C ARG A 5 41.79 10.70 28.99
N LEU A 6 41.71 10.63 27.66
CA LEU A 6 40.49 10.33 26.93
C LEU A 6 40.58 8.93 26.32
N GLN A 7 40.07 7.93 27.04
CA GLN A 7 39.84 6.59 26.49
C GLN A 7 38.73 6.66 25.42
N LEU A 8 39.12 7.05 24.21
CA LEU A 8 38.25 7.04 23.04
C LEU A 8 38.10 5.58 22.60
N ARG A 9 36.87 5.06 22.71
CA ARG A 9 36.53 3.74 22.17
C ARG A 9 36.76 3.69 20.66
N SER A 10 36.80 2.47 20.10
CA SER A 10 37.10 2.21 18.69
C SER A 10 36.30 3.12 17.73
N PRO A 11 36.97 4.01 16.97
CA PRO A 11 36.29 5.01 16.15
C PRO A 11 35.52 4.40 14.97
N ALA A 12 36.01 3.29 14.41
CA ALA A 12 35.31 2.55 13.36
C ALA A 12 33.95 2.02 13.83
N LEU A 13 33.90 1.49 15.05
CA LEU A 13 32.66 0.98 15.64
C LEU A 13 31.68 2.14 15.92
N ALA A 14 32.18 3.28 16.38
CA ALA A 14 31.36 4.49 16.54
C ALA A 14 30.74 4.98 15.22
N ALA A 15 31.49 4.90 14.11
CA ALA A 15 30.98 5.30 12.79
C ALA A 15 29.88 4.36 12.30
N ILE A 16 30.04 3.04 12.47
CA ILE A 16 29.01 2.05 12.11
C ILE A 16 27.74 2.26 12.93
N LEU A 17 27.87 2.47 14.24
CA LEU A 17 26.70 2.77 15.08
C LEU A 17 26.01 4.07 14.71
N ALA A 18 26.77 5.13 14.38
CA ALA A 18 26.20 6.39 13.94
C ALA A 18 25.43 6.26 12.61
N LEU A 19 25.89 5.39 11.71
CA LEU A 19 25.21 5.09 10.45
C LEU A 19 23.92 4.29 10.67
N LEU A 20 23.91 3.39 11.64
CA LEU A 20 22.78 2.50 11.91
C LEU A 20 21.67 3.21 12.69
N LEU A 21 22.05 4.03 13.68
CA LEU A 21 21.11 4.77 14.52
C LEU A 21 21.64 6.18 14.82
N PRO A 22 20.88 7.25 14.50
CA PRO A 22 21.33 8.61 14.71
C PRO A 22 21.63 8.87 16.19
N GLY A 23 22.86 9.33 16.47
CA GLY A 23 23.35 9.62 17.82
C GLY A 23 24.05 8.44 18.52
N ALA A 24 23.93 7.19 18.05
CA ALA A 24 24.49 6.03 18.75
C ALA A 24 26.03 6.00 18.77
N GLY A 25 26.70 6.51 17.72
CA GLY A 25 28.17 6.66 17.73
C GLY A 25 28.67 7.63 18.80
N HIS A 26 27.97 8.74 19.01
CA HIS A 26 28.30 9.70 20.07
C HIS A 26 28.02 9.13 21.47
N TRP A 27 26.97 8.31 21.60
CA TRP A 27 26.69 7.60 22.84
C TRP A 27 27.80 6.60 23.17
N TYR A 28 28.25 5.84 22.18
CA TYR A 28 29.35 4.88 22.33
C TYR A 28 30.66 5.55 22.76
N GLN A 29 30.94 6.77 22.30
CA GLN A 29 32.11 7.57 22.72
C GLN A 29 31.95 8.27 24.08
N GLY A 30 30.85 8.03 24.81
CA GLY A 30 30.57 8.65 26.12
C GLY A 30 30.05 10.09 26.04
N ARG A 31 29.82 10.63 24.83
CA ARG A 31 29.35 12.01 24.59
C ARG A 31 27.82 12.07 24.58
N ARG A 32 27.20 11.73 25.73
CA ARG A 32 25.75 11.52 25.87
C ARG A 32 24.90 12.74 25.49
N PHE A 33 25.29 13.94 25.89
CA PHE A 33 24.52 15.15 25.58
C PHE A 33 24.40 15.39 24.07
N LYS A 34 25.52 15.28 23.34
CA LYS A 34 25.53 15.41 21.87
C LYS A 34 24.73 14.29 21.21
N ALA A 35 24.86 13.06 21.72
CA ALA A 35 24.10 11.92 21.22
C ALA A 35 22.60 12.16 21.27
N VAL A 36 22.08 12.60 22.42
CA VAL A 36 20.65 12.90 22.61
C VAL A 36 20.21 14.05 21.71
N LEU A 37 20.94 15.16 21.71
CA LEU A 37 20.59 16.33 20.90
C LEU A 37 20.45 15.99 19.41
N PHE A 38 21.44 15.30 18.83
CA PHE A 38 21.39 14.91 17.42
C PHE A 38 20.34 13.84 17.15
N SER A 39 20.20 12.84 18.03
CA SER A 39 19.21 11.77 17.87
C SER A 39 17.79 12.34 17.86
N VAL A 40 17.45 13.19 18.84
CA VAL A 40 16.12 13.81 18.96
C VAL A 40 15.84 14.70 17.76
N CYS A 41 16.78 15.56 17.35
CA CYS A 41 16.58 16.45 16.21
C CYS A 41 16.34 15.68 14.89
N ILE A 42 17.18 14.67 14.61
CA ILE A 42 17.07 13.87 13.38
C ILE A 42 15.79 13.03 13.39
N LEU A 43 15.51 12.31 14.49
CA LEU A 43 14.34 11.44 14.57
C LEU A 43 13.04 12.25 14.56
N LEU A 44 12.98 13.39 15.25
CA LEU A 44 11.80 14.24 15.23
C LEU A 44 11.54 14.77 13.82
N THR A 45 12.56 15.29 13.14
CA THR A 45 12.41 15.77 11.76
C THR A 45 11.98 14.63 10.82
N TYR A 46 12.57 13.45 10.99
CA TYR A 46 12.23 12.26 10.20
C TYR A 46 10.78 11.82 10.43
N PHE A 47 10.35 11.65 11.68
CA PHE A 47 9.00 11.20 12.01
C PHE A 47 7.94 12.24 11.67
N THR A 48 8.21 13.54 11.88
CA THR A 48 7.31 14.60 11.41
C THR A 48 7.16 14.56 9.90
N GLY A 49 8.26 14.38 9.16
CA GLY A 49 8.21 14.16 7.72
C GLY A 49 7.41 12.90 7.35
N LEU A 50 7.60 11.80 8.08
CA LEU A 50 6.88 10.54 7.88
C LEU A 50 5.36 10.71 8.07
N VAL A 51 4.93 11.44 9.11
CA VAL A 51 3.53 11.73 9.39
C VAL A 51 2.92 12.62 8.29
N LEU A 52 3.61 13.69 7.89
CA LEU A 52 3.17 14.55 6.80
C LEU A 52 3.06 13.81 5.46
N GLY A 53 3.92 12.81 5.24
CA GLY A 53 3.88 11.95 4.06
C GLY A 53 3.03 10.69 4.20
N ALA A 54 2.18 10.59 5.22
CA ALA A 54 1.32 9.44 5.50
C ALA A 54 2.06 8.07 5.51
N GLY A 55 3.25 8.02 6.09
CA GLY A 55 4.08 6.81 6.15
C GLY A 55 4.80 6.46 4.83
N GLN A 56 4.67 7.30 3.80
CA GLN A 56 5.13 7.04 2.43
C GLN A 56 5.97 8.17 1.77
N PRO A 57 6.61 9.12 2.48
CA PRO A 57 7.55 10.06 1.85
C PRO A 57 8.91 9.41 1.55
N VAL A 58 9.21 8.28 2.21
CA VAL A 58 10.45 7.52 2.08
C VAL A 58 10.17 6.30 1.21
N TYR A 59 10.42 6.43 -0.08
CA TYR A 59 10.33 5.32 -1.03
C TYR A 59 11.58 5.31 -1.90
N SER A 60 12.17 4.12 -2.02
CA SER A 60 13.44 3.96 -2.73
C SER A 60 13.28 4.04 -4.24
N ALA A 61 12.08 3.73 -4.75
CA ALA A 61 11.77 3.78 -6.16
C ALA A 61 10.36 4.26 -6.49
N THR A 62 10.22 4.93 -7.62
CA THR A 62 8.91 5.16 -8.26
C THR A 62 8.66 4.08 -9.31
N ILE A 63 7.44 3.57 -9.36
CA ILE A 63 6.97 2.73 -10.47
C ILE A 63 6.60 3.69 -11.60
N VAL A 64 7.28 3.58 -12.74
CA VAL A 64 6.98 4.43 -13.90
C VAL A 64 5.92 3.75 -14.73
N THR A 65 4.73 4.34 -14.74
CA THR A 65 3.69 3.99 -15.70
C THR A 65 3.86 4.82 -16.97
N PRO A 66 3.87 4.22 -18.17
CA PRO A 66 3.72 5.00 -19.41
C PRO A 66 2.36 5.73 -19.43
N PRO A 67 2.28 6.95 -19.97
CA PRO A 67 1.03 7.72 -19.98
C PRO A 67 -0.06 6.96 -20.74
N THR A 68 -1.07 6.52 -20.00
CA THR A 68 -2.30 5.93 -20.51
C THR A 68 -3.29 7.06 -20.76
N ASP A 69 -3.14 7.77 -21.88
CA ASP A 69 -4.32 8.41 -22.46
C ASP A 69 -5.31 7.28 -22.78
N LEU A 70 -6.56 7.43 -22.31
CA LEU A 70 -7.71 6.52 -22.39
C LEU A 70 -8.07 5.85 -21.05
N LEU A 71 -9.17 6.37 -20.50
CA LEU A 71 -9.92 5.95 -19.32
C LEU A 71 -10.22 4.44 -19.33
N HIS A 72 -10.24 3.86 -18.12
CA HIS A 72 -10.54 2.47 -17.79
C HIS A 72 -9.45 1.48 -18.21
N ASP A 73 -8.48 1.22 -17.33
CA ASP A 73 -8.36 -0.10 -16.70
C ASP A 73 -7.13 -0.14 -15.77
N SER A 74 -7.30 0.17 -14.47
CA SER A 74 -6.21 0.03 -13.49
C SER A 74 -5.72 -1.43 -13.36
N ALA A 75 -6.52 -2.41 -13.80
CA ALA A 75 -6.13 -3.82 -13.83
C ALA A 75 -5.16 -4.16 -14.99
N GLN A 76 -5.28 -3.48 -16.14
CA GLN A 76 -4.37 -3.71 -17.28
C GLN A 76 -3.02 -3.01 -17.09
N GLN A 77 -3.00 -1.92 -16.32
CA GLN A 77 -1.80 -1.15 -15.97
C GLN A 77 -0.81 -1.96 -15.11
N GLU A 78 -1.29 -2.90 -14.31
CA GLU A 78 -0.44 -3.71 -13.42
C GLU A 78 0.31 -4.86 -14.11
N ARG A 79 -0.03 -5.21 -15.37
CA ARG A 79 0.61 -6.32 -16.13
C ARG A 79 1.98 -5.98 -16.72
N GLY A 80 2.37 -4.71 -16.76
CA GLY A 80 3.71 -4.30 -17.14
C GLY A 80 4.69 -4.53 -15.99
N GLY A 81 5.77 -5.30 -16.21
CA GLY A 81 6.81 -5.51 -15.19
C GLY A 81 7.27 -4.17 -14.60
N ALA A 82 7.22 -4.06 -13.26
CA ALA A 82 7.43 -2.80 -12.56
C ALA A 82 8.83 -2.24 -12.84
N ARG A 83 8.92 -1.23 -13.72
CA ARG A 83 10.17 -0.50 -13.95
C ARG A 83 10.35 0.52 -12.85
N THR A 84 11.13 0.14 -11.84
CA THR A 84 11.49 0.98 -10.70
C THR A 84 12.60 1.96 -11.07
N ARG A 85 12.41 3.27 -10.86
CA ARG A 85 13.50 4.27 -10.91
C ARG A 85 13.90 4.69 -9.49
N LEU A 86 15.20 4.64 -9.19
CA LEU A 86 15.74 5.09 -7.90
C LEU A 86 15.47 6.58 -7.69
N ARG A 87 15.02 6.95 -6.49
CA ARG A 87 14.79 8.36 -6.14
C ARG A 87 15.96 8.95 -5.37
N TYR A 88 16.42 10.12 -5.81
CA TYR A 88 17.46 10.89 -5.11
C TYR A 88 17.07 11.26 -3.67
N GLY A 89 15.78 11.46 -3.40
CA GLY A 89 15.28 11.70 -2.04
C GLY A 89 15.57 10.54 -1.07
N TYR A 90 15.55 9.30 -1.56
CA TYR A 90 15.92 8.15 -0.76
C TYR A 90 17.40 8.13 -0.39
N ALA A 91 18.28 8.54 -1.30
CA ALA A 91 19.73 8.58 -1.04
C ALA A 91 20.08 9.53 0.13
N ALA A 92 19.36 10.64 0.27
CA ALA A 92 19.50 11.54 1.41
C ALA A 92 19.01 10.93 2.73
N GLN A 93 17.97 10.09 2.66
CA GLN A 93 17.33 9.48 3.83
C GLN A 93 17.99 8.16 4.26
N PHE A 94 18.73 7.51 3.37
CA PHE A 94 19.48 6.27 3.67
C PHE A 94 20.43 6.45 4.87
N LEU A 95 21.02 7.64 5.03
CA LEU A 95 21.92 7.97 6.12
C LEU A 95 21.21 8.20 7.47
N VAL A 96 19.87 8.21 7.51
CA VAL A 96 19.09 8.20 8.76
C VAL A 96 19.16 6.82 9.43
N GLY A 97 19.66 5.80 8.73
CA GLY A 97 19.90 4.46 9.25
C GLY A 97 18.67 3.54 9.14
N VAL A 98 18.49 2.69 10.14
CA VAL A 98 17.41 1.66 10.21
C VAL A 98 16.02 2.16 9.84
N PRO A 99 15.57 3.38 10.23
CA PRO A 99 14.24 3.87 9.85
C PRO A 99 13.97 3.89 8.33
N SER A 100 15.02 4.03 7.50
CA SER A 100 14.93 4.11 6.04
C SER A 100 15.00 2.75 5.33
N PHE A 101 15.27 1.67 6.06
CA PHE A 101 15.47 0.33 5.48
C PHE A 101 14.19 -0.35 4.98
N PRO A 102 12.99 -0.15 5.58
CA PRO A 102 11.75 -0.71 5.04
C PRO A 102 11.55 -0.38 3.56
N ALA A 103 11.88 0.83 3.11
CA ALA A 103 11.80 1.22 1.69
C ALA A 103 12.65 0.38 0.73
N ILE A 104 13.79 -0.19 1.16
CA ILE A 104 14.57 -1.14 0.35
C ILE A 104 13.89 -2.50 0.33
N LEU A 105 13.45 -2.98 1.50
CA LEU A 105 12.77 -4.27 1.58
C LEU A 105 11.51 -4.27 0.70
N GLN A 106 10.72 -3.21 0.71
CA GLN A 106 9.55 -3.10 -0.14
C GLN A 106 9.89 -3.07 -1.63
N SER A 107 11.00 -2.44 -2.04
CA SER A 107 11.38 -2.43 -3.46
C SER A 107 11.86 -3.79 -3.95
N ILE A 108 12.49 -4.59 -3.09
CA ILE A 108 12.83 -5.98 -3.38
C ILE A 108 11.53 -6.81 -3.50
N ARG A 109 10.61 -6.64 -2.54
CA ARG A 109 9.32 -7.35 -2.55
C ARG A 109 8.48 -7.04 -3.80
N ILE A 110 8.40 -5.77 -4.21
CA ILE A 110 7.68 -5.38 -5.43
C ILE A 110 8.30 -5.97 -6.70
N LYS A 111 9.63 -6.12 -6.76
CA LYS A 111 10.29 -6.76 -7.91
C LYS A 111 10.00 -8.26 -7.99
N GLN A 112 9.70 -8.88 -6.86
CA GLN A 112 9.31 -10.28 -6.76
C GLN A 112 7.79 -10.48 -6.91
N ASP A 113 7.00 -9.42 -6.76
CA ASP A 113 5.55 -9.45 -6.90
C ASP A 113 5.16 -9.51 -8.40
N PRO A 114 4.50 -10.60 -8.86
CA PRO A 114 4.13 -10.78 -10.26
C PRO A 114 3.12 -9.74 -10.79
N GLY A 115 2.54 -8.89 -9.92
CA GLY A 115 1.62 -7.84 -10.32
C GLY A 115 0.20 -8.12 -9.83
N SER A 116 -0.79 -7.90 -10.70
CA SER A 116 -2.18 -8.26 -10.41
C SER A 116 -2.28 -9.76 -10.13
N VAL A 117 -2.82 -10.11 -8.96
CA VAL A 117 -2.96 -11.50 -8.53
C VAL A 117 -4.34 -11.99 -8.91
N THR A 118 -4.39 -12.92 -9.87
CA THR A 118 -5.62 -13.63 -10.24
C THR A 118 -5.78 -14.93 -9.46
N PHE A 119 -4.81 -15.31 -8.63
CA PHE A 119 -4.79 -16.60 -7.93
C PHE A 119 -4.85 -16.39 -6.42
N LEU A 120 -5.89 -16.92 -5.79
CA LEU A 120 -6.04 -16.85 -4.34
C LEU A 120 -5.59 -18.16 -3.71
N GLU A 121 -4.54 -18.14 -2.90
CA GLU A 121 -4.01 -19.33 -2.19
C GLU A 121 -4.63 -19.50 -0.80
N GLU A 122 -4.83 -18.38 -0.10
CA GLU A 122 -5.36 -18.34 1.27
C GLU A 122 -6.67 -17.54 1.32
N PRO A 123 -7.60 -17.90 2.23
CA PRO A 123 -8.76 -17.08 2.53
C PRO A 123 -8.41 -15.64 2.88
N ILE A 124 -9.16 -14.68 2.35
CA ILE A 124 -9.01 -13.26 2.69
C ILE A 124 -10.28 -12.78 3.37
N GLN A 125 -10.12 -12.23 4.58
CA GLN A 125 -11.14 -11.48 5.28
C GLN A 125 -10.63 -10.05 5.47
N SER A 126 -11.35 -9.07 4.94
CA SER A 126 -10.95 -7.65 5.05
C SER A 126 -12.16 -6.73 5.01
N GLU A 127 -11.96 -5.48 5.42
CA GLU A 127 -12.94 -4.43 5.16
C GLU A 127 -12.97 -4.11 3.66
N PHE A 128 -14.18 -3.98 3.14
CA PHE A 128 -14.47 -3.70 1.74
C PHE A 128 -15.22 -2.39 1.61
N ILE A 129 -14.76 -1.57 0.68
CA ILE A 129 -15.42 -0.35 0.25
C ILE A 129 -15.48 -0.39 -1.27
N GLY A 130 -16.69 -0.31 -1.84
CA GLY A 130 -16.82 -0.37 -3.28
C GLY A 130 -18.22 -0.05 -3.77
N THR A 131 -18.45 -0.39 -5.02
CA THR A 131 -19.74 -0.28 -5.69
C THR A 131 -20.11 -1.61 -6.32
N ILE A 132 -21.40 -1.89 -6.29
CA ILE A 132 -22.01 -2.99 -7.03
C ILE A 132 -22.52 -2.37 -8.32
N VAL A 133 -22.00 -2.85 -9.44
CA VAL A 133 -22.43 -2.43 -10.77
C VAL A 133 -23.40 -3.50 -11.28
N PRO A 134 -24.70 -3.21 -11.42
CA PRO A 134 -25.64 -4.20 -11.93
C PRO A 134 -25.29 -4.56 -13.37
N VAL A 135 -25.52 -5.82 -13.72
CA VAL A 135 -25.26 -6.34 -15.07
C VAL A 135 -26.60 -6.60 -15.73
N ASN A 136 -26.78 -6.05 -16.93
CA ASN A 136 -27.99 -6.27 -17.72
C ASN A 136 -28.08 -7.70 -18.27
N GLU A 137 -29.26 -8.11 -18.76
CA GLU A 137 -29.49 -9.40 -19.42
C GLU A 137 -28.51 -9.71 -20.57
N PHE A 138 -27.88 -8.68 -21.15
CA PHE A 138 -26.87 -8.79 -22.22
C PHE A 138 -25.41 -8.93 -21.70
N GLY A 139 -25.20 -8.99 -20.38
CA GLY A 139 -23.87 -9.08 -19.78
C GLY A 139 -23.09 -7.76 -19.71
N ASN A 140 -23.74 -6.63 -20.05
CA ASN A 140 -23.15 -5.31 -20.00
C ASN A 140 -23.30 -4.65 -18.63
N GLU A 141 -22.26 -3.94 -18.21
CA GLU A 141 -22.19 -3.20 -16.94
C GLU A 141 -22.93 -1.87 -17.04
N ASP A 142 -23.94 -1.68 -16.19
CA ASP A 142 -24.70 -0.43 -16.12
C ASP A 142 -24.12 0.48 -15.04
N ALA A 143 -23.08 1.22 -15.41
CA ALA A 143 -22.38 2.15 -14.53
C ALA A 143 -23.33 3.20 -13.89
N SER A 144 -24.41 3.59 -14.57
CA SER A 144 -25.40 4.56 -14.11
C SER A 144 -26.25 4.08 -12.92
N ALA A 145 -26.31 2.78 -12.66
CA ALA A 145 -27.08 2.18 -11.57
C ALA A 145 -26.17 1.59 -10.47
N SER A 146 -24.92 2.06 -10.39
CA SER A 146 -23.95 1.60 -9.39
C SER A 146 -24.39 1.95 -7.97
N ALA A 147 -24.50 0.95 -7.10
CA ALA A 147 -24.85 1.14 -5.69
C ALA A 147 -23.59 1.04 -4.80
N PRO A 148 -23.24 2.06 -3.99
CA PRO A 148 -22.10 1.97 -3.09
C PRO A 148 -22.41 1.04 -1.90
N VAL A 149 -21.43 0.24 -1.52
CA VAL A 149 -21.51 -0.73 -0.43
C VAL A 149 -20.25 -0.66 0.43
N ARG A 150 -20.45 -0.75 1.75
CA ARG A 150 -19.37 -0.82 2.73
C ARG A 150 -19.60 -1.99 3.66
N GLY A 151 -18.58 -2.78 3.95
CA GLY A 151 -18.76 -3.96 4.78
C GLY A 151 -17.50 -4.79 4.95
N THR A 152 -17.69 -6.06 5.30
CA THR A 152 -16.64 -7.06 5.40
C THR A 152 -16.80 -8.05 4.26
N ILE A 153 -15.71 -8.28 3.53
CA ILE A 153 -15.64 -9.29 2.47
C ILE A 153 -14.85 -10.49 2.97
N GLU A 154 -15.41 -11.68 2.79
CA GLU A 154 -14.72 -12.94 2.99
C GLU A 154 -14.62 -13.66 1.65
N LEU A 155 -13.40 -13.93 1.18
CA LEU A 155 -13.11 -14.64 -0.06
C LEU A 155 -12.38 -15.93 0.25
N ASN A 156 -12.93 -17.04 -0.21
CA ASN A 156 -12.41 -18.39 -0.06
C ASN A 156 -12.09 -18.98 -1.45
N PRO A 157 -10.92 -19.60 -1.64
CA PRO A 157 -10.62 -20.29 -2.88
C PRO A 157 -11.50 -21.54 -3.00
N ILE A 158 -11.98 -21.84 -4.21
CA ILE A 158 -12.81 -23.04 -4.46
C ILE A 158 -12.03 -24.34 -4.19
N GLN A 159 -10.70 -24.33 -4.39
CA GLN A 159 -9.84 -25.49 -4.21
C GLN A 159 -8.88 -25.29 -3.04
N SER A 160 -8.67 -26.33 -2.24
CA SER A 160 -7.83 -26.32 -1.02
C SER A 160 -6.31 -26.20 -1.25
N GLY A 161 -5.89 -25.77 -2.44
CA GLY A 161 -4.50 -25.41 -2.79
C GLY A 161 -4.40 -24.11 -3.59
N GLY A 162 -5.48 -23.32 -3.57
CA GLY A 162 -5.64 -22.07 -4.29
C GLY A 162 -6.33 -22.19 -5.64
N SER A 163 -7.02 -21.13 -6.05
CA SER A 163 -7.84 -21.11 -7.27
C SER A 163 -7.92 -19.70 -7.87
N HIS A 164 -8.16 -19.65 -9.19
CA HIS A 164 -8.50 -18.41 -9.90
C HIS A 164 -9.96 -17.99 -9.71
N GLU A 165 -10.80 -18.96 -9.41
CA GLU A 165 -12.18 -18.76 -9.02
C GLU A 165 -12.30 -18.81 -7.51
N VAL A 166 -13.04 -17.86 -6.96
CA VAL A 166 -13.26 -17.72 -5.54
C VAL A 166 -14.75 -17.68 -5.24
N THR A 167 -15.11 -18.17 -4.08
CA THR A 167 -16.44 -18.03 -3.50
C THR A 167 -16.33 -17.25 -2.21
N GLY A 168 -17.36 -16.49 -1.87
CA GLY A 168 -17.27 -15.61 -0.72
C GLY A 168 -18.59 -15.02 -0.32
N VAL A 169 -18.55 -14.24 0.75
CA VAL A 169 -19.72 -13.51 1.24
C VAL A 169 -19.30 -12.08 1.52
N LEU A 170 -20.08 -11.13 1.03
CA LEU A 170 -20.00 -9.72 1.39
C LEU A 170 -21.12 -9.43 2.38
N THR A 171 -20.77 -9.09 3.61
CA THR A 171 -21.72 -8.60 4.61
C THR A 171 -21.50 -7.11 4.79
N GLY A 172 -22.48 -6.29 4.43
CA GLY A 172 -22.30 -4.84 4.43
C GLY A 172 -23.58 -4.07 4.60
N THR A 173 -23.43 -2.75 4.57
CA THR A 173 -24.53 -1.79 4.59
C THR A 173 -24.48 -0.98 3.29
N MET A 174 -25.62 -0.87 2.60
CA MET A 174 -25.77 0.03 1.45
C MET A 174 -26.02 1.47 1.93
N GLU A 175 -25.98 2.44 1.03
CA GLU A 175 -26.23 3.86 1.33
C GLU A 175 -27.60 4.10 1.99
N ASP A 176 -28.60 3.27 1.68
CA ASP A 176 -29.94 3.31 2.27
C ASP A 176 -30.00 2.80 3.72
N GLY A 177 -28.86 2.40 4.31
CA GLY A 177 -28.79 1.88 5.68
C GLY A 177 -29.25 0.42 5.83
N THR A 178 -29.64 -0.21 4.73
CA THR A 178 -30.04 -1.63 4.68
C THR A 178 -28.80 -2.52 4.80
N SER A 179 -28.80 -3.43 5.76
CA SER A 179 -27.81 -4.50 5.84
C SER A 179 -28.09 -5.55 4.78
N VAL A 180 -27.11 -5.84 3.94
CA VAL A 180 -27.22 -6.82 2.85
C VAL A 180 -26.10 -7.84 2.98
N THR A 181 -26.47 -9.11 2.83
CA THR A 181 -25.55 -10.24 2.74
C THR A 181 -25.61 -10.75 1.32
N LEU A 182 -24.50 -10.63 0.60
CA LEU A 182 -24.40 -10.96 -0.82
C LEU A 182 -23.41 -12.10 -1.01
N ASP A 183 -23.80 -13.07 -1.82
CA ASP A 183 -22.92 -14.17 -2.20
C ASP A 183 -22.03 -13.72 -3.35
N LEU A 184 -20.73 -14.01 -3.23
CA LEU A 184 -19.71 -13.67 -4.20
C LEU A 184 -19.24 -14.93 -4.89
N SER A 185 -19.17 -14.89 -6.22
CA SER A 185 -18.60 -15.96 -7.02
C SER A 185 -17.91 -15.42 -8.28
N GLY A 186 -16.91 -16.12 -8.80
CA GLY A 186 -16.33 -15.80 -10.10
C GLY A 186 -14.81 -15.62 -10.08
N SER A 187 -14.30 -15.02 -11.16
CA SER A 187 -12.85 -14.86 -11.36
C SER A 187 -12.34 -13.62 -10.63
N LEU A 188 -11.44 -13.85 -9.69
CA LEU A 188 -10.91 -12.78 -8.86
C LEU A 188 -9.75 -12.08 -9.58
N SER A 189 -9.81 -10.75 -9.67
CA SER A 189 -8.65 -9.93 -10.00
C SER A 189 -8.33 -9.01 -8.82
N LEU A 190 -7.25 -9.32 -8.11
CA LEU A 190 -6.72 -8.46 -7.07
C LEU A 190 -5.57 -7.61 -7.62
N GLY A 191 -5.49 -6.36 -7.17
CA GLY A 191 -4.31 -5.53 -7.41
C GLY A 191 -3.04 -6.12 -6.78
N ARG A 192 -1.90 -5.45 -6.97
CA ARG A 192 -0.61 -5.85 -6.36
C ARG A 192 -0.72 -6.07 -4.85
N LYS A 193 -0.01 -7.09 -4.35
CA LYS A 193 0.07 -7.39 -2.92
C LYS A 193 0.80 -6.27 -2.19
N VAL A 194 1.95 -5.86 -2.73
CA VAL A 194 2.76 -4.76 -2.16
C VAL A 194 2.62 -3.52 -3.04
N PHE A 195 2.08 -2.44 -2.48
CA PHE A 195 1.91 -1.19 -3.23
C PHE A 195 1.79 0.03 -2.31
N GLY A 196 2.15 1.20 -2.84
CA GLY A 196 2.14 2.47 -2.11
C GLY A 196 0.76 3.08 -1.81
N SER A 197 -0.32 2.30 -1.83
CA SER A 197 -1.65 2.71 -1.34
C SER A 197 -2.15 1.73 -0.26
N PRO A 198 -2.87 2.20 0.77
CA PRO A 198 -3.45 1.32 1.80
C PRO A 198 -4.62 0.48 1.26
N TRP A 199 -5.17 0.83 0.09
CA TRP A 199 -6.33 0.18 -0.52
C TRP A 199 -5.94 -0.65 -1.74
N ARG A 200 -6.29 -1.93 -1.72
CA ARG A 200 -6.05 -2.90 -2.80
C ARG A 200 -7.30 -3.09 -3.63
N ASP A 201 -7.19 -2.85 -4.92
CA ASP A 201 -8.31 -3.05 -5.86
C ASP A 201 -8.74 -4.52 -5.89
N VAL A 202 -10.06 -4.72 -5.91
CA VAL A 202 -10.75 -6.00 -6.07
C VAL A 202 -11.77 -5.85 -7.18
N ARG A 203 -11.69 -6.71 -8.20
CA ARG A 203 -12.56 -6.71 -9.38
C ARG A 203 -12.88 -8.12 -9.84
N GLY A 204 -13.91 -8.22 -10.68
CA GLY A 204 -14.25 -9.45 -11.41
C GLY A 204 -15.18 -10.40 -10.67
N LEU A 205 -15.59 -10.06 -9.45
CA LEU A 205 -16.50 -10.89 -8.66
C LEU A 205 -17.94 -10.63 -9.08
N HIS A 206 -18.67 -11.70 -9.36
CA HIS A 206 -20.10 -11.67 -9.54
C HIS A 206 -20.79 -11.68 -8.18
N VAL A 207 -21.80 -10.83 -8.06
CA VAL A 207 -22.61 -10.64 -6.86
C VAL A 207 -23.98 -11.25 -7.14
N THR A 208 -24.43 -12.12 -6.26
CA THR A 208 -25.77 -12.69 -6.29
C THR A 208 -26.42 -12.49 -4.92
N ASP A 209 -27.70 -12.08 -4.89
CA ASP A 209 -28.46 -11.98 -3.65
C ASP A 209 -29.14 -13.34 -3.37
N PRO A 210 -28.96 -13.93 -2.17
CA PRO A 210 -29.68 -15.15 -1.77
C PRO A 210 -31.20 -15.03 -1.83
N GLN A 211 -31.75 -13.82 -1.67
CA GLN A 211 -33.20 -13.55 -1.71
C GLN A 211 -33.70 -13.26 -3.13
N ASP A 212 -32.84 -12.80 -4.03
CA ASP A 212 -33.16 -12.51 -5.43
C ASP A 212 -32.08 -13.09 -6.38
N PRO A 213 -32.30 -14.30 -6.90
CA PRO A 213 -31.37 -14.95 -7.82
C PRO A 213 -31.23 -14.26 -9.18
N GLU A 214 -32.15 -13.36 -9.53
CA GLU A 214 -32.06 -12.55 -10.76
C GLU A 214 -31.19 -11.31 -10.57
N PHE A 215 -30.90 -10.92 -9.32
CA PHE A 215 -29.96 -9.85 -9.01
C PHE A 215 -28.52 -10.31 -9.31
N GLY A 216 -28.06 -10.00 -10.52
CA GLY A 216 -26.70 -10.21 -10.98
C GLY A 216 -25.93 -8.90 -11.07
N GLY A 217 -24.85 -8.77 -10.30
CA GLY A 217 -23.96 -7.60 -10.33
C GLY A 217 -22.49 -7.96 -10.48
N LYS A 218 -21.65 -6.98 -10.80
CA LYS A 218 -20.20 -7.06 -10.63
C LYS A 218 -19.77 -6.20 -9.45
N LEU A 219 -18.95 -6.78 -8.59
CA LEU A 219 -18.33 -6.07 -7.49
C LEU A 219 -17.05 -5.40 -7.96
N CYS A 220 -16.99 -4.08 -7.80
CA CYS A 220 -15.80 -3.28 -8.01
C CYS A 220 -15.51 -2.49 -6.75
N GLY A 221 -14.33 -2.64 -6.18
CA GLY A 221 -13.98 -1.87 -4.99
C GLY A 221 -12.56 -2.09 -4.55
N SER A 222 -12.33 -1.81 -3.28
CA SER A 222 -11.02 -1.94 -2.66
C SER A 222 -11.14 -2.57 -1.28
N ILE A 223 -10.12 -3.37 -0.94
CA ILE A 223 -9.92 -3.96 0.38
C ILE A 223 -8.70 -3.34 1.07
N GLU A 224 -8.67 -3.35 2.40
CA GLU A 224 -7.52 -2.84 3.14
C GLU A 224 -6.27 -3.75 2.95
N ARG A 225 -5.11 -3.14 2.68
CA ARG A 225 -3.80 -3.80 2.71
C ARG A 225 -3.25 -3.78 4.13
N SER A 226 -2.55 -4.86 4.49
CA SER A 226 -1.75 -4.89 5.71
C SER A 226 -0.73 -3.75 5.75
N PHE A 227 -0.50 -3.17 6.93
CA PHE A 227 0.49 -2.11 7.16
C PHE A 227 1.87 -2.43 6.55
N VAL A 228 2.31 -3.67 6.68
CA VAL A 228 3.62 -4.13 6.19
C VAL A 228 3.66 -4.21 4.67
N ASP A 229 2.53 -4.17 3.97
CA ASP A 229 2.48 -4.26 2.51
C ASP A 229 2.37 -2.89 1.83
N TRP A 230 2.12 -1.82 2.59
CA TRP A 230 2.05 -0.46 2.05
C TRP A 230 3.04 0.53 2.68
N PHE A 231 3.50 0.30 3.92
CA PHE A 231 4.42 1.20 4.61
C PHE A 231 5.77 1.32 3.87
N GLN A 232 6.16 2.56 3.53
CA GLN A 232 7.35 2.87 2.72
C GLN A 232 7.42 2.15 1.36
N ALA A 233 6.29 1.62 0.86
CA ALA A 233 6.26 0.94 -0.42
C ALA A 233 6.39 1.93 -1.60
N PRO A 234 7.07 1.53 -2.69
CA PRO A 234 7.05 2.27 -3.95
C PRO A 234 5.64 2.66 -4.40
N ARG A 235 5.49 3.91 -4.83
CA ARG A 235 4.27 4.45 -5.45
C ARG A 235 4.44 4.58 -6.96
N ASP A 236 3.30 4.61 -7.65
CA ASP A 236 3.22 4.96 -9.07
C ASP A 236 3.10 6.49 -9.25
N ASP A 237 3.54 7.00 -10.41
CA ASP A 237 3.42 8.41 -10.80
C ASP A 237 1.96 8.87 -10.87
N ALA A 238 1.05 8.00 -11.34
CA ALA A 238 -0.38 8.28 -11.38
C ALA A 238 -0.99 8.47 -9.98
N GLU A 239 -0.62 7.60 -9.04
CA GLU A 239 -1.07 7.68 -7.66
C GLU A 239 -0.44 8.87 -6.92
N LEU A 240 0.82 9.22 -7.24
CA LEU A 240 1.46 10.44 -6.76
C LEU A 240 0.69 11.68 -7.18
N ASN A 241 0.26 11.74 -8.45
CA ASN A 241 -0.53 12.85 -8.98
C ASN A 241 -1.92 12.92 -8.34
N ARG A 242 -2.57 11.77 -8.11
CA ARG A 242 -3.84 11.70 -7.38
C ARG A 242 -3.71 12.27 -5.97
N LEU A 243 -2.67 11.88 -5.24
CA LEU A 243 -2.42 12.38 -3.89
C LEU A 243 -2.02 13.85 -3.86
N HIS A 244 -1.23 14.34 -4.83
CA HIS A 244 -0.97 15.77 -4.95
C HIS A 244 -2.25 16.57 -5.23
N GLY A 245 -3.20 16.01 -5.99
CA GLY A 245 -4.52 16.61 -6.16
C GLY A 245 -5.36 16.59 -4.88
N GLU A 246 -5.41 15.46 -4.17
CA GLU A 246 -6.19 15.27 -2.94
C GLU A 246 -5.67 16.11 -1.77
N TYR A 247 -4.35 16.08 -1.53
CA TYR A 247 -3.69 16.91 -0.53
C TYR A 247 -3.62 18.38 -0.96
N GLY A 248 -3.47 18.65 -2.26
CA GLY A 248 -3.61 20.01 -2.80
C GLY A 248 -4.95 20.60 -2.37
N ASN A 249 -6.06 19.92 -2.63
CA ASN A 249 -7.39 20.41 -2.25
C ASN A 249 -7.59 20.54 -0.73
N THR A 250 -6.92 19.70 0.07
CA THR A 250 -7.05 19.72 1.54
C THR A 250 -6.24 20.86 2.18
N TYR A 251 -5.11 21.24 1.58
CA TYR A 251 -4.20 22.28 2.10
C TYR A 251 -4.28 23.62 1.35
N ASP A 252 -4.99 23.70 0.22
CA ASP A 252 -5.20 24.91 -0.60
C ASP A 252 -6.51 25.65 -0.23
N VAL A 253 -6.96 25.49 1.01
CA VAL A 253 -7.96 26.37 1.65
C VAL A 253 -7.24 27.33 2.59
N ALA A 254 -6.79 28.45 2.02
CA ALA A 254 -6.41 29.68 2.73
C ALA A 254 -7.06 30.88 2.02
#